data_AF-A0AAW8NN96-F1
#
_entry.id   AF-A0AAW8NN96-F1
#
_cell.length_a   1.000
_cell.length_b   1.000
_cell.length_c   1.000
_cell.angle_alpha   90.00
_cell.angle_beta   90.00
_cell.angle_gamma   90.00
#
_symmetry.space_group_name_H-M   'P 1'
#
loop_
_entity.id
_entity.type
_entity.pdbx_description
1 polymer ?
#
loop_
_entity_poly.entity_id
_entity_poly.type
_entity_poly.pdbx_seq_one_letter_code
_entity_poly.pdbx_strand_id
1 'polypeptide(L)'
;MNEFGSIKVPKELSSEINKLCDYSELFYGDTYEEIESNCKKYVTENEVPRHLYLFRCTGSDFYKIGIANDVNLRKQNLQTGSPYDLKVIFYVESDIGDYEAREIIYLEKFLHQVFDNYRVRGEWFELTFEHISDIACFLEFDRELEIYHDAPVELSTYKKQIELGIY
;
A
#
# COMPACT_ATOMS: atom_id res chain seq x y z
N MET A 1 -3.39 17.65 11.22
CA MET A 1 -4.18 16.51 10.74
C MET A 1 -4.09 16.66 9.25
N ASN A 2 -3.32 15.80 8.60
CA ASN A 2 -3.37 15.72 7.15
C ASN A 2 -4.66 14.98 6.81
N GLU A 3 -5.41 15.52 5.87
CA GLU A 3 -6.68 14.96 5.43
C GLU A 3 -6.57 14.70 3.94
N PHE A 4 -6.68 13.44 3.55
CA PHE A 4 -6.75 13.01 2.15
C PHE A 4 -8.17 12.51 1.92
N GLY A 5 -9.09 13.47 1.78
CA GLY A 5 -10.53 13.20 1.64
C GLY A 5 -11.11 12.37 2.79
N SER A 6 -11.41 11.11 2.52
CA SER A 6 -11.96 10.14 3.49
C SER A 6 -10.92 9.64 4.51
N ILE A 7 -9.63 9.78 4.23
CA ILE A 7 -8.54 9.39 5.14
C ILE A 7 -8.20 10.56 6.05
N LYS A 8 -8.46 10.38 7.34
CA LYS A 8 -8.04 11.31 8.39
C LYS A 8 -6.86 10.71 9.11
N VAL A 9 -5.72 11.38 9.09
CA VAL A 9 -4.50 10.93 9.75
C VAL A 9 -4.42 11.57 11.15
N PRO A 10 -4.67 10.83 12.25
CA PRO A 10 -4.48 11.35 13.61
C PRO A 10 -3.03 11.77 13.82
N LYS A 11 -2.79 12.81 14.63
CA LYS A 11 -1.41 13.25 14.93
C LYS A 11 -0.60 12.16 15.63
N GLU A 12 -1.26 11.36 16.44
CA GLU A 12 -0.70 10.23 17.16
C GLU A 12 -0.24 9.14 16.19
N LEU A 13 -1.02 8.88 15.13
CA LEU A 13 -0.67 7.92 14.08
C LEU A 13 0.57 8.35 13.30
N SER A 14 0.67 9.63 12.94
CA SER A 14 1.87 10.17 12.30
C SER A 14 3.12 9.97 13.17
N SER A 15 3.00 10.14 14.49
CA SER A 15 4.11 9.83 15.41
C SER A 15 4.41 8.34 15.52
N GLU A 16 3.43 7.45 15.41
CA GLU A 16 3.64 6.00 15.46
C GLU A 16 4.31 5.48 14.18
N ILE A 17 3.81 5.89 13.01
CA ILE A 17 4.41 5.50 11.73
C ILE A 17 5.84 6.05 11.65
N ASN A 18 6.08 7.31 12.03
CA ASN A 18 7.43 7.87 12.00
C ASN A 18 8.40 7.10 12.90
N LYS A 19 7.95 6.52 14.03
CA LYS A 19 8.78 5.65 14.86
C LYS A 19 9.02 4.28 14.23
N LEU A 20 8.03 3.74 13.52
CA LEU A 20 8.17 2.46 12.80
C LEU A 20 9.13 2.59 11.61
N CYS A 21 9.14 3.76 10.97
CA CYS A 21 10.03 4.14 9.89
C CYS A 21 11.34 4.80 10.37
N ASP A 22 11.56 4.92 11.69
CA ASP A 22 12.81 5.42 12.26
C ASP A 22 13.80 4.26 12.40
N TYR A 23 14.51 4.01 11.31
CA TYR A 23 15.54 2.97 11.24
C TYR A 23 16.89 3.44 11.80
N SER A 24 16.98 4.65 12.38
CA SER A 24 18.26 5.21 12.86
C SER A 24 18.93 4.37 13.94
N GLU A 25 18.15 3.68 14.79
CA GLU A 25 18.68 2.75 15.79
C GLU A 25 19.08 1.39 15.19
N LEU A 26 18.42 0.95 14.12
CA LEU A 26 18.74 -0.30 13.43
C LEU A 26 20.02 -0.20 12.59
N PHE A 27 20.36 1.01 12.13
CA PHE A 27 21.59 1.28 11.40
C PHE A 27 22.76 1.70 12.33
N TYR A 28 22.57 1.66 13.65
CA TYR A 28 23.62 2.03 14.60
C TYR A 28 24.66 0.91 14.74
N GLY A 29 25.69 0.95 13.90
CA GLY A 29 26.83 0.04 13.95
C GLY A 29 26.93 -0.95 12.80
N ASP A 30 25.89 -1.07 11.97
CA ASP A 30 25.91 -1.89 10.76
C ASP A 30 26.48 -1.09 9.57
N THR A 31 27.25 -1.76 8.71
CA THR A 31 27.73 -1.22 7.45
C THR A 31 26.65 -1.31 6.36
N TYR A 32 26.74 -0.44 5.34
CA TYR A 32 25.81 -0.47 4.18
C TYR A 32 25.77 -1.86 3.50
N GLU A 33 26.90 -2.56 3.48
CA GLU A 33 27.04 -3.91 2.89
C GLU A 33 26.30 -4.97 3.72
N GLU A 34 26.26 -4.82 5.05
CA GLU A 34 25.50 -5.69 5.95
C GLU A 34 23.99 -5.46 5.80
N ILE A 35 23.57 -4.20 5.69
CA ILE A 35 22.18 -3.83 5.39
C ILE A 35 21.77 -4.43 4.05
N GLU A 36 22.56 -4.23 2.99
CA GLU A 36 22.27 -4.75 1.65
C GLU A 36 22.23 -6.29 1.63
N SER A 37 23.12 -6.95 2.38
CA SER A 37 23.14 -8.41 2.52
C SER A 37 21.91 -8.95 3.25
N ASN A 38 21.50 -8.29 4.34
CA ASN A 38 20.29 -8.62 5.08
C ASN A 38 19.05 -8.43 4.19
N CYS A 39 18.93 -7.28 3.51
CA CYS A 39 17.87 -7.03 2.54
C CYS A 39 17.83 -8.12 1.46
N LYS A 40 18.98 -8.47 0.86
CA LYS A 40 19.07 -9.54 -0.14
C LYS A 40 18.58 -10.87 0.41
N LYS A 41 18.99 -11.26 1.63
CA LYS A 41 18.56 -12.52 2.25
C LYS A 41 17.03 -12.58 2.40
N TYR A 42 16.41 -11.56 3.00
CA TYR A 42 14.95 -11.53 3.20
C TYR A 42 14.16 -11.45 1.89
N VAL A 43 14.67 -10.71 0.91
CA VAL A 43 14.07 -10.63 -0.44
C VAL A 43 14.17 -11.97 -1.17
N THR A 44 15.31 -12.66 -1.09
CA THR A 44 15.50 -13.95 -1.77
C THR A 44 14.71 -15.10 -1.16
N GLU A 45 14.46 -15.07 0.15
CA GLU A 45 13.70 -16.11 0.85
C GLU A 45 12.17 -15.88 0.75
N ASN A 46 11.74 -14.74 0.20
CA ASN A 46 10.34 -14.40 -0.06
C ASN A 46 9.46 -14.37 1.22
N GLU A 47 10.08 -14.25 2.40
CA GLU A 47 9.41 -14.35 3.70
C GLU A 47 8.68 -13.05 4.10
N VAL A 48 9.18 -11.90 3.67
CA VAL A 48 8.72 -10.58 4.12
C VAL A 48 8.09 -9.82 2.95
N PRO A 49 6.82 -9.36 3.02
CA PRO A 49 6.11 -8.73 1.91
C PRO A 49 6.57 -7.29 1.62
N ARG A 50 6.98 -6.99 0.39
CA ARG A 50 7.45 -5.63 0.02
C ARG A 50 6.40 -4.71 -0.57
N HIS A 51 5.29 -5.22 -1.06
CA HIS A 51 4.32 -4.40 -1.78
C HIS A 51 2.99 -4.34 -1.06
N LEU A 52 2.41 -3.15 -0.96
CA LEU A 52 0.98 -2.94 -0.69
C LEU A 52 0.28 -2.73 -2.02
N TYR A 53 -0.75 -3.53 -2.29
CA TYR A 53 -1.49 -3.49 -3.54
C TYR A 53 -2.97 -3.18 -3.33
N LEU A 54 -3.57 -2.69 -4.41
CA LEU A 54 -5.02 -2.56 -4.55
C LEU A 54 -5.49 -3.32 -5.79
N PHE A 55 -6.26 -4.38 -5.58
CA PHE A 55 -6.93 -5.10 -6.67
C PHE A 55 -8.39 -4.72 -6.78
N ARG A 56 -8.95 -4.82 -7.99
CA ARG A 56 -10.38 -4.70 -8.24
C ARG A 56 -10.93 -6.02 -8.78
N CYS A 57 -12.07 -6.43 -8.26
CA CYS A 57 -12.90 -7.45 -8.89
C CYS A 57 -13.69 -6.80 -10.05
N THR A 58 -13.38 -7.18 -11.28
CA THR A 58 -14.04 -6.60 -12.47
C THR A 58 -15.56 -6.79 -12.45
N GLY A 59 -16.29 -5.82 -12.99
CA GLY A 59 -17.77 -5.82 -12.96
C GLY A 59 -18.38 -5.53 -11.59
N SER A 60 -17.58 -5.08 -10.62
CA SER A 60 -18.02 -4.68 -9.28
C SER A 60 -17.25 -3.46 -8.78
N ASP A 61 -17.69 -2.91 -7.66
CA ASP A 61 -16.96 -1.88 -6.90
C ASP A 61 -16.25 -2.49 -5.67
N PHE A 62 -15.92 -3.78 -5.75
CA PHE A 62 -15.16 -4.48 -4.72
C PHE A 62 -13.67 -4.42 -5.00
N TYR A 63 -12.95 -3.91 -4.02
CA TYR A 63 -11.51 -3.77 -4.03
C TYR A 63 -10.89 -4.55 -2.89
N LYS A 64 -9.69 -5.07 -3.13
CA LYS A 64 -8.89 -5.77 -2.12
C LYS A 64 -7.65 -4.95 -1.83
N ILE A 65 -7.47 -4.59 -0.56
CA ILE A 65 -6.23 -4.01 -0.04
C ILE A 65 -5.44 -5.14 0.59
N GLY A 66 -4.21 -5.37 0.15
CA GLY A 66 -3.38 -6.40 0.76
C GLY A 66 -1.90 -6.24 0.47
N ILE A 67 -1.10 -7.14 1.03
CA ILE A 67 0.36 -7.15 0.86
C ILE A 67 0.90 -8.40 0.15
N ALA A 68 1.97 -8.24 -0.64
CA ALA A 68 2.62 -9.32 -1.39
C ALA A 68 4.07 -8.99 -1.76
N ASN A 69 4.87 -10.03 -2.02
CA ASN A 69 6.19 -9.88 -2.64
C ASN A 69 6.13 -9.83 -4.16
N ASP A 70 5.31 -10.69 -4.75
CA ASP A 70 5.02 -10.64 -6.17
C ASP A 70 3.51 -10.38 -6.34
N VAL A 71 3.19 -9.15 -6.72
CA VAL A 71 1.82 -8.67 -6.92
C VAL A 71 1.13 -9.47 -8.04
N ASN A 72 1.85 -9.83 -9.10
CA ASN A 72 1.30 -10.57 -10.23
C ASN A 72 1.04 -12.04 -9.86
N LEU A 73 1.98 -12.69 -9.18
CA LEU A 73 1.79 -14.04 -8.67
C LEU A 73 0.66 -14.10 -7.65
N ARG A 74 0.57 -13.11 -6.74
CA ARG A 74 -0.53 -13.00 -5.78
C ARG A 74 -1.88 -12.87 -6.50
N LYS A 75 -1.96 -12.05 -7.54
CA LYS A 75 -3.17 -11.92 -8.38
C LYS A 75 -3.55 -13.25 -9.00
N GLN A 76 -2.60 -13.97 -9.62
CA GLN A 76 -2.83 -15.28 -10.21
C GLN A 76 -3.36 -16.29 -9.18
N ASN A 77 -2.74 -16.33 -8.00
CA ASN A 77 -3.17 -17.23 -6.92
C ASN A 77 -4.59 -16.91 -6.45
N LEU A 78 -4.92 -15.63 -6.23
CA LEU A 78 -6.27 -15.21 -5.84
C LEU A 78 -7.30 -15.47 -6.95
N GLN A 79 -6.92 -15.32 -8.22
CA GLN A 79 -7.79 -15.57 -9.36
C GLN A 79 -8.31 -17.02 -9.38
N THR A 80 -7.52 -18.01 -8.92
CA THR A 80 -7.95 -19.42 -8.89
C THR A 80 -9.19 -19.64 -8.01
N GLY A 81 -9.40 -18.80 -7.01
CA GLY A 81 -10.56 -18.83 -6.12
C GLY A 81 -11.67 -17.84 -6.48
N SER A 82 -11.51 -17.05 -7.56
CA SER A 82 -12.45 -16.03 -7.98
C SER A 82 -13.03 -16.35 -9.36
N PRO A 83 -14.36 -16.43 -9.52
CA PRO A 83 -14.98 -16.58 -10.84
C PRO A 83 -14.94 -15.31 -11.69
N TYR A 84 -14.61 -14.16 -11.08
CA TYR A 84 -14.49 -12.87 -11.75
C TYR A 84 -13.02 -12.47 -11.91
N ASP A 85 -12.70 -11.77 -12.99
CA ASP A 85 -11.33 -11.32 -13.25
C ASP A 85 -10.88 -10.29 -12.22
N LEU A 86 -9.62 -10.43 -11.79
CA LEU A 86 -8.93 -9.51 -10.90
C LEU A 86 -8.02 -8.57 -11.70
N LYS A 87 -8.19 -7.27 -11.47
CA LYS A 87 -7.38 -6.20 -12.06
C LYS A 87 -6.47 -5.58 -10.99
N VAL A 88 -5.19 -5.40 -11.31
CA VAL A 88 -4.30 -4.57 -10.49
C VAL A 88 -4.63 -3.11 -10.78
N ILE A 89 -4.99 -2.35 -9.76
CA ILE A 89 -5.20 -0.91 -9.88
C ILE A 89 -3.86 -0.21 -9.72
N PHE A 90 -3.25 -0.36 -8.55
CA PHE A 90 -1.87 0.05 -8.30
C PHE A 90 -1.23 -0.81 -7.22
N TYR A 91 0.07 -0.61 -7.02
CA TYR A 91 0.79 -1.04 -5.84
C TYR A 91 1.89 -0.03 -5.51
N VAL A 92 2.37 -0.06 -4.28
CA VAL A 92 3.56 0.67 -3.81
C VAL A 92 4.58 -0.33 -3.30
N GLU A 93 5.85 0.04 -3.27
CA GLU A 93 6.93 -0.77 -2.71
C GLU A 93 7.49 -0.13 -1.44
N SER A 94 7.81 -0.94 -0.42
CA SER A 94 8.51 -0.50 0.78
C SER A 94 9.91 0.02 0.44
N ASP A 95 10.39 1.00 1.19
CA ASP A 95 11.78 1.43 1.14
C ASP A 95 12.74 0.27 1.35
N ILE A 96 13.94 0.37 0.75
CA ILE A 96 14.97 -0.66 0.88
C ILE A 96 15.45 -0.83 2.33
N GLY A 97 15.33 0.25 3.13
CA GLY A 97 15.64 0.25 4.56
C GLY A 97 14.62 -0.48 5.43
N ASP A 98 13.39 -0.67 4.94
CA ASP A 98 12.33 -1.42 5.63
C ASP A 98 12.41 -2.92 5.32
N TYR A 99 13.54 -3.55 5.66
CA TYR A 99 13.78 -4.97 5.36
C TYR A 99 12.85 -5.93 6.13
N GLU A 100 12.15 -5.46 7.17
CA GLU A 100 11.14 -6.22 7.92
C GLU A 100 9.70 -5.91 7.48
N ALA A 101 9.50 -5.05 6.48
CA ALA A 101 8.20 -4.58 5.99
C ALA A 101 7.28 -4.01 7.09
N ARG A 102 7.85 -3.36 8.11
CA ARG A 102 7.09 -2.78 9.22
C ARG A 102 6.13 -1.72 8.74
N GLU A 103 6.57 -0.87 7.80
CA GLU A 103 5.76 0.21 7.26
C GLU A 103 4.59 -0.35 6.45
N ILE A 104 4.87 -1.22 5.47
CA ILE A 104 3.83 -1.77 4.59
C ILE A 104 2.79 -2.60 5.37
N ILE A 105 3.22 -3.40 6.37
CA ILE A 105 2.31 -4.15 7.24
C ILE A 105 1.45 -3.20 8.08
N TYR A 106 2.02 -2.11 8.58
CA TYR A 106 1.26 -1.11 9.34
C TYR A 106 0.26 -0.38 8.45
N LEU A 107 0.68 0.08 7.27
CA LEU A 107 -0.17 0.80 6.32
C LEU A 107 -1.36 -0.05 5.87
N GLU A 108 -1.16 -1.35 5.60
CA GLU A 108 -2.26 -2.27 5.30
C GLU A 108 -3.31 -2.29 6.43
N LYS A 109 -2.86 -2.49 7.67
CA LYS A 109 -3.74 -2.53 8.85
C LYS A 109 -4.46 -1.19 9.05
N PHE A 110 -3.74 -0.09 8.89
CA PHE A 110 -4.30 1.25 8.99
C PHE A 110 -5.41 1.46 7.96
N LEU A 111 -5.15 1.17 6.68
CA LEU A 111 -6.16 1.31 5.63
C LEU A 111 -7.37 0.39 5.87
N HIS A 112 -7.15 -0.84 6.35
CA HIS A 112 -8.25 -1.73 6.73
C HIS A 112 -9.12 -1.15 7.85
N GLN A 113 -8.53 -0.43 8.81
CA GLN A 113 -9.27 0.25 9.88
C GLN A 113 -10.02 1.49 9.37
N VAL A 114 -9.37 2.31 8.53
CA VAL A 114 -9.98 3.51 7.93
C VAL A 114 -11.22 3.14 7.12
N PHE A 115 -11.14 2.08 6.32
CA PHE A 115 -12.23 1.64 5.46
C PHE A 115 -13.08 0.52 6.06
N ASP A 116 -13.05 0.31 7.38
CA ASP A 116 -13.76 -0.80 8.03
C ASP A 116 -15.27 -0.76 7.79
N ASN A 117 -15.86 0.44 7.76
CA ASN A 117 -17.28 0.64 7.43
C ASN A 117 -17.66 0.25 5.99
N TYR A 118 -16.67 0.09 5.11
CA TYR A 118 -16.84 -0.35 3.71
C TYR A 118 -16.46 -1.82 3.53
N ARG A 119 -16.07 -2.53 4.60
CA ARG A 119 -15.62 -3.91 4.54
C ARG A 119 -16.80 -4.83 4.18
N VAL A 120 -16.67 -5.53 3.05
CA VAL A 120 -17.64 -6.52 2.58
C VAL A 120 -17.33 -7.88 3.20
N ARG A 121 -16.09 -8.36 3.05
CA ARG A 121 -15.65 -9.65 3.60
C ARG A 121 -14.13 -9.75 3.66
N GLY A 122 -13.59 -10.03 4.83
CA GLY A 122 -12.15 -10.18 5.04
C GLY A 122 -11.42 -8.89 4.67
N GLU A 123 -10.65 -8.93 3.59
CA GLU A 123 -9.84 -7.81 3.08
C GLU A 123 -10.46 -7.17 1.82
N TRP A 124 -11.76 -7.44 1.56
CA TRP A 124 -12.51 -6.85 0.45
C TRP A 124 -13.40 -5.72 0.95
N PHE A 125 -13.39 -4.61 0.22
CA PHE A 125 -14.05 -3.34 0.54
C PHE A 125 -14.85 -2.84 -0.66
N GLU A 126 -16.00 -2.22 -0.41
CA GLU A 126 -16.80 -1.54 -1.43
C GLU A 126 -16.36 -0.06 -1.51
N LEU A 127 -15.58 0.29 -2.53
CA LEU A 127 -14.91 1.61 -2.62
C LEU A 127 -15.31 2.37 -3.89
N THR A 128 -15.40 3.69 -3.78
CA THR A 128 -15.60 4.60 -4.93
C THR A 128 -14.26 5.07 -5.47
N PHE A 129 -14.25 5.71 -6.65
CA PHE A 129 -13.02 6.25 -7.23
C PHE A 129 -12.40 7.35 -6.37
N GLU A 130 -13.21 8.07 -5.60
CA GLU A 130 -12.75 9.04 -4.60
C GLU A 130 -11.94 8.34 -3.50
N HIS A 131 -12.42 7.21 -2.96
CA HIS A 131 -11.64 6.44 -1.99
C HIS A 131 -10.33 5.92 -2.58
N ILE A 132 -10.33 5.46 -3.84
CA ILE A 132 -9.09 5.03 -4.52
C ILE A 132 -8.11 6.20 -4.63
N SER A 133 -8.63 7.39 -4.96
CA SER A 133 -7.86 8.63 -5.05
C SER A 133 -7.23 9.01 -3.71
N ASP A 134 -8.04 8.99 -2.65
CA ASP A 134 -7.61 9.30 -1.29
C ASP A 134 -6.49 8.37 -0.82
N ILE A 135 -6.60 7.07 -1.09
CA ILE A 135 -5.55 6.09 -0.77
C ILE A 135 -4.27 6.41 -1.54
N ALA A 136 -4.36 6.64 -2.86
CA ALA A 136 -3.19 6.93 -3.69
C ALA A 136 -2.48 8.22 -3.25
N CYS A 137 -3.24 9.30 -3.01
CA CYS A 137 -2.70 10.57 -2.52
C CYS A 137 -2.06 10.42 -1.12
N PHE A 138 -2.69 9.68 -0.22
CA PHE A 138 -2.12 9.41 1.11
C PHE A 138 -0.77 8.68 0.99
N LEU A 139 -0.71 7.61 0.19
CA LEU A 139 0.53 6.84 0.02
C LEU A 139 1.62 7.66 -0.68
N GLU A 140 1.29 8.46 -1.69
CA GLU A 140 2.29 9.24 -2.43
C GLU A 140 2.75 10.49 -1.68
N PHE A 141 1.84 11.27 -1.11
CA PHE A 141 2.17 12.59 -0.56
C PHE A 141 2.39 12.62 0.95
N ASP A 142 1.79 11.71 1.71
CA ASP A 142 2.06 11.59 3.17
C ASP A 142 3.19 10.61 3.45
N ARG A 143 3.25 9.52 2.67
CA ARG A 143 4.23 8.43 2.86
C ARG A 143 5.40 8.46 1.87
N GLU A 144 5.37 9.36 0.89
CA GLU A 144 6.43 9.50 -0.12
C GLU A 144 6.70 8.21 -0.93
N LEU A 145 5.67 7.36 -1.09
CA LEU A 145 5.77 6.09 -1.81
C LEU A 145 5.37 6.24 -3.28
N GLU A 146 6.18 5.72 -4.20
CA GLU A 146 5.87 5.73 -5.63
C GLU A 146 4.69 4.81 -5.97
N ILE A 147 3.70 5.34 -6.68
CA ILE A 147 2.51 4.60 -7.13
C ILE A 147 2.79 3.93 -8.47
N TYR A 148 2.89 2.60 -8.49
CA TYR A 148 3.04 1.82 -9.71
C TYR A 148 1.68 1.37 -10.25
N HIS A 149 1.37 1.73 -11.49
CA HIS A 149 0.09 1.40 -12.13
C HIS A 149 0.18 1.30 -13.67
N ASP A 150 -0.78 0.62 -14.30
CA ASP A 150 -0.98 0.61 -15.77
C ASP A 150 -2.16 1.50 -16.19
N ALA A 151 -2.18 2.72 -15.65
CA ALA A 151 -3.16 3.77 -15.96
C ALA A 151 -4.65 3.35 -15.86
N PRO A 152 -5.09 2.69 -14.77
CA PRO A 152 -6.49 2.32 -14.57
C PRO A 152 -7.42 3.54 -14.59
N VAL A 153 -8.65 3.36 -15.08
CA VAL A 153 -9.70 4.40 -15.05
C VAL A 153 -10.10 4.77 -13.61
N GLU A 154 -9.92 3.83 -12.69
CA GLU A 154 -10.13 3.97 -11.26
C GLU A 154 -9.23 5.07 -10.64
N LEU A 155 -8.10 5.40 -11.27
CA LEU A 155 -7.21 6.49 -10.87
C LEU A 155 -7.47 7.81 -11.62
N SER A 156 -8.61 7.95 -12.30
CA SER A 156 -8.95 9.19 -13.02
C SER A 156 -9.07 10.41 -12.10
N THR A 157 -9.69 10.25 -10.92
CA THR A 157 -9.80 11.32 -9.92
C THR A 157 -8.41 11.73 -9.40
N TYR A 158 -7.56 10.76 -9.12
CA TYR A 158 -6.19 10.96 -8.64
C TYR A 158 -5.34 11.71 -9.66
N LYS A 159 -5.37 11.29 -10.93
CA LYS A 159 -4.65 11.96 -12.01
C LYS A 159 -5.07 13.43 -12.15
N LYS A 160 -6.38 13.69 -12.06
CA LYS A 160 -6.92 15.05 -12.11
C LYS A 160 -6.46 15.89 -10.91
N GLN A 161 -6.37 15.31 -9.72
CA GLN A 161 -5.85 15.99 -8.53
C GLN A 161 -4.38 16.38 -8.69
N ILE A 162 -3.55 15.47 -9.21
CA ILE A 162 -2.14 15.74 -9.53
C ILE A 162 -2.00 16.86 -10.56
N GLU A 163 -2.75 16.79 -11.66
CA GLU A 163 -2.71 17.81 -12.71
C GLU A 163 -3.10 19.21 -12.19
N LEU A 164 -3.98 19.28 -11.19
CA LEU A 164 -4.42 20.53 -10.58
C LEU A 164 -3.52 20.99 -9.41
N GLY A 165 -2.60 20.15 -8.94
CA GLY A 165 -1.78 20.42 -7.76
C GLY A 165 -2.59 20.52 -6.46
N ILE A 166 -3.68 19.72 -6.36
CA ILE A 166 -4.58 19.69 -5.21
C ILE A 166 -4.42 18.33 -4.55
N TYR A 167 -3.72 18.28 -3.42
CA TYR A 167 -3.48 17.10 -2.58
C TYR A 167 -4.04 17.29 -1.18
#